data_AF-A0A074JLY2-F1
#
_entry.id   AF-A0A074JLY2-F1
#
_cell.length_a   1.000
_cell.length_b   1.000
_cell.length_c   1.000
_cell.angle_alpha   90.00
_cell.angle_beta   90.00
_cell.angle_gamma   90.00
#
_symmetry.space_group_name_H-M   'P 1'
#
loop_
_entity.id
_entity.type
_entity.pdbx_description
1 polymer ?
#
loop_
_entity_poly.entity_id
_entity_poly.type
_entity_poly.pdbx_seq_one_letter_code
_entity_poly.pdbx_strand_id
1 'polypeptide(L)'
;MASKRSGLRVGAIIDAIRKGALRLGGLPGIEGYHGFAVQKAEINLLALQGSADAAQDLIPATEFSRTISRRGRDGFIALLAAGHSPSVRMTAPKDGACVFYLRESDIQAFRARFVTLPMLIERFGEHRNTILARLRAADLRPFAPEGESYGHIYLREEVERSLRCKV
;
A
#
# COMPACT_ATOMS: atom_id res chain seq x y z
N MET A 1 -7.68 -2.68 25.99
CA MET A 1 -8.17 -1.30 25.72
C MET A 1 -8.66 -1.17 24.30
N ALA A 2 -9.75 -0.42 24.08
CA ALA A 2 -10.34 -0.21 22.75
C ALA A 2 -9.36 0.46 21.77
N SER A 3 -8.66 1.51 22.21
CA SER A 3 -7.66 2.25 21.42
C SER A 3 -6.55 1.36 20.85
N LYS A 4 -5.91 0.55 21.71
CA LYS A 4 -4.84 -0.37 21.31
C LYS A 4 -5.31 -1.40 20.28
N ARG A 5 -6.57 -1.84 20.37
CA ARG A 5 -7.14 -2.86 19.48
C ARG A 5 -7.56 -2.29 18.13
N SER A 6 -8.14 -1.09 18.10
CA SER A 6 -8.67 -0.48 16.88
C SER A 6 -7.67 0.42 16.15
N GLY A 7 -6.52 0.72 16.76
CA GLY A 7 -5.56 1.70 16.25
C GLY A 7 -6.01 3.16 16.41
N LEU A 8 -7.21 3.40 16.95
CA LEU A 8 -7.71 4.75 17.20
C LEU A 8 -7.01 5.38 18.41
N ARG A 9 -6.65 6.66 18.28
CA ARG A 9 -6.19 7.46 19.43
C ARG A 9 -7.34 7.60 20.44
N VAL A 10 -7.00 7.60 21.73
CA VAL A 10 -8.00 7.75 22.82
C VAL A 10 -8.80 9.04 22.64
N GLY A 11 -8.17 10.14 22.22
CA GLY A 11 -8.85 11.39 21.89
C GLY A 11 -9.93 11.24 20.81
N ALA A 12 -9.66 10.49 19.73
CA ALA A 12 -10.64 10.25 18.67
C ALA A 12 -11.86 9.45 19.16
N ILE A 13 -11.65 8.51 20.09
CA ILE A 13 -12.74 7.76 20.74
C ILE A 13 -13.57 8.70 21.62
N ILE A 14 -12.92 9.55 22.42
CA ILE A 14 -13.58 10.54 23.28
C ILE A 14 -14.39 11.54 22.44
N ASP A 15 -13.82 12.05 21.36
CA ASP A 15 -14.52 12.98 20.46
C ASP A 15 -15.73 12.34 19.79
N ALA A 16 -15.62 11.07 19.39
CA ALA A 16 -16.74 10.34 18.82
C ALA A 16 -17.85 10.08 19.85
N ILE A 17 -17.52 9.85 21.13
CA ILE A 17 -18.50 9.80 22.23
C ILE A 17 -19.17 11.16 22.38
N ARG A 18 -18.40 12.26 22.43
CA ARG A 18 -18.93 13.63 22.56
C ARG A 18 -19.85 14.03 21.41
N LYS A 19 -19.57 13.55 20.19
CA LYS A 19 -20.39 13.76 18.99
C LYS A 19 -21.60 12.82 18.91
N GLY A 20 -21.78 11.91 19.87
CA GLY A 20 -22.87 10.93 19.88
C GLY A 20 -22.71 9.78 18.87
N ALA A 21 -21.54 9.66 18.24
CA ALA A 21 -21.22 8.61 17.27
C ALA A 21 -20.81 7.27 17.92
N LEU A 22 -20.47 7.28 19.20
CA LEU A 22 -20.20 6.08 20.01
C LEU A 22 -21.03 6.11 21.29
N ARG A 23 -21.59 4.97 21.65
CA ARG A 23 -22.29 4.80 22.93
C ARG A 23 -21.30 4.45 24.03
N LEU A 24 -21.31 5.25 25.10
CA LEU A 24 -20.58 4.98 26.33
C LEU A 24 -21.49 4.26 27.31
N GLY A 25 -21.02 3.15 27.87
CA GLY A 25 -21.66 2.41 28.96
C GLY A 25 -20.77 2.32 30.18
N GLY A 26 -21.36 1.97 31.32
CA GLY A 26 -20.65 1.61 32.54
C GLY A 26 -20.72 0.11 32.80
N LEU A 27 -19.62 -0.48 33.25
CA LEU A 27 -19.57 -1.84 33.76
C LEU A 27 -20.03 -1.84 35.23
N PRO A 28 -21.06 -2.61 35.58
CA PRO A 28 -21.59 -2.62 36.95
C PRO A 28 -20.51 -3.01 37.97
N GLY A 29 -20.45 -2.29 39.09
CA GLY A 29 -19.54 -2.61 40.19
C GLY A 29 -18.07 -2.25 39.96
N ILE A 30 -17.73 -1.54 38.88
CA ILE A 30 -16.38 -1.03 38.62
C ILE A 30 -16.39 0.49 38.67
N GLU A 31 -15.70 1.05 39.67
CA GLU A 31 -15.52 2.49 39.79
C GLU A 31 -14.31 3.01 39.02
N GLY A 32 -14.37 4.28 38.61
CA GLY A 32 -13.29 4.97 37.91
C GLY A 32 -13.22 4.73 36.40
N TYR A 33 -12.14 5.21 35.77
CA TYR A 33 -12.01 5.25 34.31
C TYR A 33 -12.13 3.87 33.63
N HIS A 34 -11.70 2.81 34.30
CA HIS A 34 -11.78 1.44 33.78
C HIS A 34 -13.19 0.82 33.85
N GLY A 35 -14.13 1.48 34.53
CA GLY A 35 -15.54 1.12 34.52
C GLY A 35 -16.26 1.54 33.23
N PHE A 36 -15.68 2.40 32.41
CA PHE A 36 -16.30 2.80 31.15
C PHE A 36 -16.01 1.83 30.01
N ALA A 37 -17.05 1.47 29.27
CA ALA A 37 -16.98 0.60 28.11
C ALA A 37 -17.68 1.21 26.89
N VAL A 38 -17.19 0.86 25.71
CA VAL A 38 -17.77 1.23 24.41
C VAL A 38 -18.08 -0.03 23.64
N GLN A 39 -19.08 0.02 22.75
CA GLN A 39 -19.41 -1.16 21.95
C GLN A 39 -18.28 -1.50 20.98
N LYS A 40 -17.85 -2.77 20.99
CA LYS A 40 -16.77 -3.27 20.11
C LYS A 40 -17.09 -3.05 18.63
N ALA A 41 -18.35 -3.25 18.23
CA ALA A 41 -18.80 -3.09 16.84
C ALA A 41 -18.75 -1.64 16.38
N GLU A 42 -19.23 -0.70 17.19
CA GLU A 42 -19.18 0.75 16.89
C GLU A 42 -17.73 1.25 16.78
N ILE A 43 -16.84 0.77 17.67
CA ILE A 43 -15.40 1.07 17.57
C ILE A 43 -14.77 0.52 16.28
N ASN A 44 -15.18 -0.68 15.85
CA ASN A 44 -14.69 -1.25 14.59
C ASN A 44 -15.17 -0.43 13.40
N LEU A 45 -16.44 -0.01 13.39
CA LEU A 45 -17.00 0.84 12.34
C LEU A 45 -16.31 2.20 12.28
N LEU A 46 -16.09 2.85 13.43
CA LEU A 46 -15.39 4.13 13.49
C LEU A 46 -13.93 4.00 12.99
N ALA A 47 -13.25 2.90 13.33
CA ALA A 47 -11.90 2.63 12.82
C ALA A 47 -11.91 2.40 11.30
N LEU A 48 -12.93 1.71 10.78
CA LEU A 48 -13.10 1.48 9.35
C LEU A 48 -13.40 2.78 8.61
N GLN A 49 -14.26 3.65 9.16
CA GLN A 49 -14.60 4.97 8.61
C GLN A 49 -13.39 5.91 8.60
N GLY A 50 -12.66 6.01 9.72
CA GLY A 50 -11.44 6.81 9.77
C GLY A 50 -10.36 6.29 8.80
N SER A 51 -10.31 4.97 8.58
CA SER A 51 -9.43 4.38 7.57
C SER A 51 -9.90 4.67 6.15
N ALA A 52 -11.21 4.66 5.89
CA ALA A 52 -11.80 4.96 4.59
C ALA A 52 -11.62 6.44 4.21
N ASP A 53 -11.81 7.37 5.15
CA ASP A 53 -11.57 8.80 4.94
C ASP A 53 -10.09 9.09 4.69
N ALA A 54 -9.19 8.45 5.46
CA ALA A 54 -7.76 8.52 5.19
C ALA A 54 -7.37 7.88 3.85
N ALA A 55 -8.20 6.97 3.33
CA ALA A 55 -7.96 6.23 2.09
C ALA A 55 -8.61 6.87 0.85
N GLN A 56 -9.35 7.98 0.96
CA GLN A 56 -9.97 8.62 -0.22
C GLN A 56 -8.93 9.01 -1.30
N ASP A 57 -7.69 9.32 -0.89
CA ASP A 57 -6.57 9.61 -1.79
C ASP A 57 -5.48 8.51 -1.80
N LEU A 58 -5.77 7.34 -1.23
CA LEU A 58 -4.82 6.23 -1.12
C LEU A 58 -5.33 4.99 -1.85
N ILE A 59 -4.51 4.49 -2.77
CA ILE A 59 -4.80 3.24 -3.49
C ILE A 59 -4.05 2.10 -2.78
N PRO A 60 -4.71 0.96 -2.46
CA PRO A 60 -4.02 -0.21 -1.96
C PRO A 60 -2.90 -0.64 -2.92
N ALA A 61 -1.70 -0.91 -2.41
CA ALA A 61 -0.57 -1.33 -3.24
C ALA A 61 -0.86 -2.63 -4.01
N THR A 62 -1.70 -3.51 -3.46
CA THR A 62 -2.17 -4.72 -4.13
C THR A 62 -3.04 -4.43 -5.35
N GLU A 63 -3.82 -3.35 -5.33
CA GLU A 63 -4.60 -2.89 -6.47
C GLU A 63 -3.70 -2.31 -7.54
N PHE A 64 -2.81 -1.38 -7.17
CA PHE A 64 -1.82 -0.82 -8.09
C PHE A 64 -0.93 -1.90 -8.71
N SER A 65 -0.52 -2.92 -7.94
CA SER A 65 0.32 -4.03 -8.43
C SER A 65 -0.27 -4.75 -9.65
N ARG A 66 -1.61 -4.83 -9.75
CA ARG A 66 -2.31 -5.47 -10.88
C ARG A 66 -2.14 -4.71 -12.18
N THR A 67 -1.93 -3.39 -12.11
CA THR A 67 -1.71 -2.53 -13.26
C THR A 67 -0.29 -2.68 -13.82
N ILE A 68 0.69 -2.88 -12.95
CA ILE A 68 2.11 -2.97 -13.32
C ILE A 68 2.62 -4.40 -13.47
N SER A 69 1.85 -5.40 -13.04
CA SER A 69 2.25 -6.80 -13.13
C SER A 69 1.06 -7.75 -13.22
N ARG A 70 1.12 -8.68 -14.18
CA ARG A 70 0.07 -9.70 -14.39
C ARG A 70 0.23 -10.93 -13.50
N ARG A 71 1.43 -11.18 -12.96
CA ARG A 71 1.77 -12.36 -12.12
C ARG A 71 2.51 -12.02 -10.82
N GLY A 72 2.87 -10.76 -10.58
CA GLY A 72 3.81 -10.35 -9.53
C GLY A 72 3.20 -9.45 -8.46
N ARG A 73 2.04 -9.83 -7.92
CA ARG A 73 1.47 -9.14 -6.74
C ARG A 73 2.49 -9.11 -5.59
N ASP A 74 3.12 -10.25 -5.33
CA ASP A 74 4.01 -10.41 -4.18
C ASP A 74 5.34 -9.68 -4.38
N GLY A 75 5.84 -9.62 -5.62
CA GLY A 75 7.09 -8.92 -5.94
C GLY A 75 7.02 -7.42 -5.69
N PHE A 76 5.92 -6.76 -6.08
CA PHE A 76 5.77 -5.33 -5.80
C PHE A 76 5.62 -5.03 -4.30
N ILE A 77 4.88 -5.87 -3.57
CA ILE A 77 4.75 -5.73 -2.11
C ILE A 77 6.10 -5.94 -1.41
N ALA A 78 6.89 -6.93 -1.83
CA ALA A 78 8.25 -7.14 -1.33
C ALA A 78 9.15 -5.93 -1.62
N LEU A 79 9.06 -5.33 -2.80
CA LEU A 79 9.81 -4.12 -3.16
C LEU A 79 9.47 -2.93 -2.24
N LEU A 80 8.20 -2.75 -1.86
CA LEU A 80 7.78 -1.74 -0.90
C LEU A 80 8.25 -2.07 0.53
N ALA A 81 8.19 -3.35 0.91
CA ALA A 81 8.64 -3.81 2.22
C ALA A 81 10.14 -3.58 2.42
N ALA A 82 10.94 -3.79 1.38
CA ALA A 82 12.37 -3.51 1.31
C ALA A 82 12.70 -2.00 1.22
N GLY A 83 11.70 -1.13 1.08
CA GLY A 83 11.89 0.33 1.09
C GLY A 83 12.43 0.91 -0.21
N HIS A 84 12.38 0.17 -1.32
CA HIS A 84 12.89 0.65 -2.61
C HIS A 84 11.94 1.63 -3.32
N SER A 85 10.69 1.74 -2.87
CA SER A 85 9.75 2.76 -3.32
C SER A 85 8.93 3.30 -2.15
N PRO A 86 8.59 4.60 -2.14
CA PRO A 86 7.73 5.20 -1.13
C PRO A 86 6.36 4.50 -1.03
N SER A 87 5.83 4.42 0.20
CA SER A 87 4.49 3.92 0.49
C SER A 87 4.07 4.29 1.90
N VAL A 88 2.76 4.19 2.17
CA VAL A 88 2.17 4.35 3.49
C VAL A 88 1.79 2.98 4.05
N ARG A 89 2.24 2.67 5.27
CA ARG A 89 1.84 1.45 6.00
C ARG A 89 0.64 1.76 6.89
N MET A 90 -0.43 0.99 6.76
CA MET A 90 -1.62 1.07 7.61
C MET A 90 -1.99 -0.31 8.13
N THR A 91 -2.55 -0.37 9.34
CA THR A 91 -3.07 -1.62 9.91
C THR A 91 -4.52 -1.81 9.50
N ALA A 92 -4.85 -2.94 8.89
CA ALA A 92 -6.22 -3.30 8.55
C ALA A 92 -7.05 -3.46 9.83
N PRO A 93 -8.22 -2.78 9.95
CA PRO A 93 -9.03 -2.83 11.17
C PRO A 93 -9.60 -4.21 11.52
N LYS A 94 -9.69 -5.11 10.53
CA LYS A 94 -10.38 -6.41 10.67
C LYS A 94 -9.51 -7.48 11.33
N ASP A 95 -8.24 -7.56 10.95
CA ASP A 95 -7.30 -8.62 11.33
C ASP A 95 -5.95 -8.08 11.83
N GLY A 96 -5.74 -6.76 11.80
CA GLY A 96 -4.49 -6.13 12.21
C GLY A 96 -3.35 -6.31 11.22
N ALA A 97 -3.61 -6.84 10.02
CA ALA A 97 -2.58 -7.03 9.00
C ALA A 97 -1.99 -5.68 8.57
N CYS A 98 -0.67 -5.60 8.40
CA CYS A 98 -0.04 -4.43 7.83
C CYS A 98 -0.23 -4.44 6.31
N VAL A 99 -0.90 -3.41 5.80
CA VAL A 99 -1.20 -3.24 4.37
C VAL A 99 -0.49 -1.98 3.87
N PHE A 100 0.07 -2.07 2.67
CA PHE A 100 0.68 -0.95 1.97
C PHE A 100 -0.36 -0.20 1.13
N TYR A 101 -0.29 1.11 1.20
CA TYR A 101 -1.07 2.06 0.43
C TYR A 101 -0.14 3.02 -0.30
N LEU A 102 -0.60 3.58 -1.41
CA LEU A 102 0.14 4.52 -2.23
C LEU A 102 -0.69 5.79 -2.42
N ARG A 103 -0.04 6.93 -2.25
CA ARG A 103 -0.51 8.22 -2.78
C ARG A 103 -0.16 8.32 -4.25
N GLU A 104 -0.79 9.26 -4.95
CA GLU A 104 -0.39 9.59 -6.33
C GLU A 104 1.10 9.97 -6.41
N SER A 105 1.62 10.74 -5.46
CA SER A 105 3.06 11.08 -5.41
C SER A 105 3.97 9.86 -5.22
N ASP A 106 3.52 8.85 -4.48
CA ASP A 106 4.27 7.59 -4.32
C ASP A 106 4.30 6.81 -5.64
N ILE A 107 3.18 6.78 -6.37
CA ILE A 107 3.09 6.17 -7.71
C ILE A 107 4.00 6.90 -8.70
N GLN A 108 4.00 8.23 -8.70
CA GLN A 108 4.89 9.02 -9.55
C GLN A 108 6.37 8.80 -9.22
N ALA A 109 6.72 8.71 -7.94
CA ALA A 109 8.08 8.38 -7.52
C ALA A 109 8.50 6.97 -7.98
N PHE A 110 7.61 5.98 -7.86
CA PHE A 110 7.85 4.65 -8.40
C PHE A 110 8.08 4.70 -9.91
N ARG A 111 7.18 5.35 -10.65
CA ARG A 111 7.26 5.46 -12.11
C ARG A 111 8.48 6.25 -12.56
N ALA A 112 8.94 7.25 -11.80
CA ALA A 112 10.14 8.01 -12.14
C ALA A 112 11.42 7.16 -12.06
N ARG A 113 11.46 6.19 -11.15
CA ARG A 113 12.66 5.35 -10.94
C ARG A 113 12.59 4.02 -11.67
N PHE A 114 11.41 3.44 -11.79
CA PHE A 114 11.22 2.09 -12.28
C PHE A 114 10.30 2.04 -13.50
N VAL A 115 10.51 1.00 -14.30
CA VAL A 115 9.67 0.65 -15.45
C VAL A 115 9.29 -0.82 -15.34
N THR A 116 8.06 -1.14 -15.69
CA THR A 116 7.56 -2.53 -15.68
C THR A 116 7.21 -3.00 -17.09
N LEU A 117 7.07 -4.32 -17.24
CA LEU A 117 6.74 -4.90 -18.53
C LEU A 117 5.44 -4.34 -19.16
N PRO A 118 4.32 -4.15 -18.42
CA PRO A 118 3.14 -3.49 -18.97
C PRO A 118 3.39 -2.06 -19.46
N MET A 119 4.19 -1.26 -18.75
CA MET A 119 4.52 0.11 -19.18
C MET A 119 5.31 0.11 -20.49
N LEU A 120 6.23 -0.84 -20.67
CA LEU A 120 6.96 -1.01 -21.93
C LEU A 120 6.05 -1.47 -23.07
N ILE A 121 5.14 -2.40 -22.80
CA ILE A 121 4.16 -2.86 -23.80
C ILE A 121 3.29 -1.69 -24.25
N GLU A 122 2.77 -0.89 -23.33
CA GLU A 122 1.99 0.31 -23.62
C GLU A 122 2.81 1.33 -24.43
N ARG A 123 4.06 1.56 -24.02
CA ARG A 123 4.94 2.53 -24.66
C ARG A 123 5.31 2.18 -26.10
N PHE A 124 5.60 0.90 -26.38
CA PHE A 124 6.07 0.45 -27.70
C PHE A 124 4.97 -0.17 -28.57
N GLY A 125 3.81 -0.49 -27.99
CA GLY A 125 2.74 -1.19 -28.72
C GLY A 125 3.11 -2.62 -29.15
N GLU A 126 4.17 -3.20 -28.58
CA GLU A 126 4.71 -4.50 -28.98
C GLU A 126 4.23 -5.63 -28.05
N HIS A 127 4.17 -6.84 -28.59
CA HIS A 127 3.82 -8.02 -27.80
C HIS A 127 4.87 -8.29 -26.70
N ARG A 128 4.42 -8.84 -25.56
CA ARG A 128 5.26 -9.06 -24.36
C ARG A 128 6.58 -9.79 -24.64
N ASN A 129 6.56 -10.78 -25.53
CA ASN A 129 7.74 -11.61 -25.81
C ASN A 129 8.78 -10.83 -26.62
N THR A 130 8.33 -9.90 -27.47
CA THR A 130 9.20 -8.99 -28.24
C THR A 130 9.92 -8.04 -27.30
N ILE A 131 9.19 -7.41 -26.36
CA ILE A 131 9.80 -6.58 -25.32
C ILE A 131 10.81 -7.36 -24.49
N LEU A 132 10.44 -8.55 -24.00
CA LEU A 132 11.37 -9.39 -23.24
C LEU A 132 12.59 -9.83 -24.05
N ALA A 133 12.47 -10.02 -25.36
CA ALA A 133 13.60 -10.33 -26.23
C ALA A 133 14.52 -9.10 -26.39
N ARG A 134 13.96 -7.89 -26.57
CA ARG A 134 14.72 -6.63 -26.63
C ARG A 134 15.49 -6.35 -25.35
N LEU A 135 14.84 -6.52 -24.19
CA LEU A 135 15.49 -6.37 -22.88
C LEU A 135 16.66 -7.34 -22.73
N ARG A 136 16.48 -8.62 -23.12
CA ARG A 136 17.55 -9.64 -23.09
C ARG A 136 18.69 -9.33 -24.05
N ALA A 137 18.39 -8.88 -25.27
CA ALA A 137 19.39 -8.51 -26.25
C ALA A 137 20.24 -7.29 -25.80
N ALA A 138 19.67 -6.44 -24.95
CA ALA A 138 20.35 -5.31 -24.32
C ALA A 138 21.03 -5.65 -22.99
N ASP A 139 21.09 -6.94 -22.61
CA ASP A 139 21.59 -7.44 -21.30
C ASP A 139 20.96 -6.74 -20.07
N LEU A 140 19.71 -6.27 -20.22
CA LEU A 140 18.97 -5.64 -19.13
C LEU A 140 18.39 -6.70 -18.20
N ARG A 141 18.81 -6.62 -16.93
CA ARG A 141 18.31 -7.49 -15.87
C ARG A 141 17.26 -6.77 -15.04
N PRO A 142 16.27 -7.50 -14.50
CA PRO A 142 15.36 -6.91 -13.52
C PRO A 142 16.12 -6.38 -12.30
N PHE A 143 15.55 -5.36 -11.67
CA PHE A 143 16.05 -4.79 -10.44
C PHE A 143 16.07 -5.86 -9.35
N ALA A 144 17.28 -6.22 -8.93
CA ALA A 144 17.54 -7.23 -7.91
C ALA A 144 18.71 -6.82 -6.99
N PRO A 145 18.53 -5.78 -6.15
CA PRO A 145 19.52 -5.43 -5.16
C PRO A 145 19.75 -6.63 -4.23
N GLU A 146 21.01 -6.88 -3.84
CA GLU A 146 21.38 -8.03 -2.99
C GLU A 146 20.97 -9.41 -3.59
N GLY A 147 20.65 -9.46 -4.90
CA GLY A 147 20.18 -10.68 -5.57
C GLY A 147 18.70 -11.02 -5.37
N GLU A 148 17.91 -10.19 -4.66
CA GLU A 148 16.49 -10.43 -4.45
C GLU A 148 15.66 -9.89 -5.63
N SER A 149 14.97 -10.78 -6.35
CA SER A 149 14.16 -10.40 -7.51
C SER A 149 12.72 -10.01 -7.12
N TYR A 150 12.30 -8.82 -7.55
CA TYR A 150 10.93 -8.32 -7.36
C TYR A 150 10.02 -8.55 -8.59
N GLY A 151 10.46 -9.41 -9.52
CA GLY A 151 9.78 -9.67 -10.80
C GLY A 151 10.26 -8.74 -11.92
N HIS A 152 9.44 -8.55 -12.97
CA HIS A 152 9.79 -7.72 -14.14
C HIS A 152 9.67 -6.20 -13.87
N ILE A 153 10.42 -5.74 -12.87
CA ILE A 153 10.61 -4.33 -12.52
C ILE A 153 12.06 -4.00 -12.87
N TYR A 154 12.29 -2.97 -13.67
CA TYR A 154 13.60 -2.58 -14.18
C TYR A 154 13.89 -1.13 -13.77
N LEU A 155 15.17 -0.78 -13.64
CA LEU A 155 15.56 0.61 -13.45
C LEU A 155 15.32 1.39 -14.73
N ARG A 156 14.57 2.50 -14.62
CA ARG A 156 14.21 3.34 -15.76
C ARG A 156 15.44 3.81 -16.51
N GLU A 157 16.41 4.36 -15.80
CA GLU A 157 17.62 4.93 -16.38
C GLU A 157 18.41 3.90 -17.21
N GLU A 158 18.47 2.65 -16.76
CA GLU A 158 19.17 1.58 -17.49
C GLU A 158 18.44 1.21 -18.78
N VAL A 159 17.11 1.11 -18.71
CA VAL A 159 16.27 0.84 -19.87
C VAL A 159 16.39 1.97 -20.89
N GLU A 160 16.27 3.22 -20.46
CA GLU A 160 16.35 4.40 -21.33
C GLU A 160 17.72 4.51 -22.02
N ARG A 161 18.79 4.26 -21.26
CA ARG A 161 20.16 4.27 -21.76
C ARG A 161 20.40 3.17 -22.79
N SER A 162 19.95 1.95 -22.51
CA SER A 162 20.27 0.77 -23.33
C SER A 162 19.40 0.68 -24.57
N LEU A 163 18.11 1.06 -24.47
CA LEU A 163 17.19 1.10 -25.61
C LEU A 163 17.22 2.44 -26.37
N ARG A 164 18.01 3.41 -25.88
CA ARG A 164 18.15 4.77 -26.45
C ARG A 164 16.81 5.48 -26.69
N CYS A 165 15.91 5.38 -25.73
CA CYS A 165 14.57 5.96 -25.81
C CYS A 165 14.11 6.43 -24.43
N LYS A 166 13.27 7.47 -24.39
CA LYS A 166 12.54 7.82 -23.15
C LYS A 166 11.33 6.90 -23.01
N VAL A 167 11.26 6.18 -21.91
CA VAL A 167 10.12 5.34 -21.54
C VAL A 167 9.29 6.02 -20.46
#